data_AF-A0A661F5H8-F1
#
_entry.id   AF-A0A661F5H8-F1
#
_cell.length_a   1.000
_cell.length_b   1.000
_cell.length_c   1.000
_cell.angle_alpha   90.00
_cell.angle_beta   90.00
_cell.angle_gamma   90.00
#
_symmetry.space_group_name_H-M   'P 1'
#
loop_
_entity.id
_entity.type
_entity.pdbx_description
1 polymer ?
#
loop_
_entity_poly.entity_id
_entity_poly.type
_entity_poly.pdbx_seq_one_letter_code
_entity_poly.pdbx_strand_id
1 'polypeptide(L)'
;MNLFALILYGAVNVLMVSYYLLEHGRFYQFPFWAGVIALGWFFPQAIGGYLNVSEFPENAYVDGMLFATLCMIALWVGFEGTVHKNPVVRRSWLGAPFNSNRLYWVAVIFCLFGFFFQWKLWSLPEEILAESQPSGVVVKYLFFGNIFKFGFIALWLLYLSQIRVLVPKMLIFIVPSLCLFIEAALLRGRRAGMMDLVSYLIVSLWFVRRIAVPRWFIIVGLSFGLVLINGIRTYRLILMDKDTPWSERLSEAARADYLEASKRNMDKSGSEFKNYIFYRKIHDDLGIYDWGTSHWNRFVHNYVPAQITGREFKESLMLKPTDIEIKEMIKIEYGHVVKRGTTTTGYKDAFASFGWFGFVKFLLIGWIMGVLYRSAMQGAFLGQLLYIYVLTKGMQSVSHGTNDILVRVWIYFFTLGFPILLWARRKNFASLELEINEGRCI
;
A
#
# COMPACT_ATOMS: atom_id res chain seq x y z
N MET A 1 -15.26 16.67 24.34
CA MET A 1 -14.37 16.87 23.16
C MET A 1 -13.95 15.55 22.49
N ASN A 2 -13.61 14.50 23.24
CA ASN A 2 -13.25 13.18 22.67
C ASN A 2 -14.28 12.61 21.68
N LEU A 3 -15.56 12.58 22.06
CA LEU A 3 -16.63 12.06 21.20
C LEU A 3 -16.78 12.87 19.91
N PHE A 4 -16.67 14.20 20.01
CA PHE A 4 -16.72 15.08 18.85
C PHE A 4 -15.58 14.77 17.85
N ALA A 5 -14.34 14.62 18.33
CA ALA A 5 -13.21 14.31 17.46
C ALA A 5 -13.34 12.93 16.79
N LEU A 6 -13.87 11.93 17.50
CA LEU A 6 -14.19 10.62 16.94
C LEU A 6 -15.28 10.69 15.86
N ILE A 7 -16.39 11.38 16.15
CA ILE A 7 -17.50 11.56 15.20
C ILE A 7 -17.03 12.33 13.97
N LEU A 8 -16.23 13.38 14.14
CA LEU A 8 -15.69 14.18 13.05
C LEU A 8 -14.83 13.32 12.12
N TYR A 9 -13.90 12.53 12.67
CA TYR A 9 -13.09 11.60 11.88
C TYR A 9 -13.96 10.60 11.13
N GLY A 10 -14.93 9.99 11.80
CA GLY A 10 -15.88 9.05 11.20
C GLY A 10 -16.67 9.69 10.06
N ALA A 11 -17.24 10.88 10.30
CA ALA A 11 -18.05 11.61 9.35
C ALA A 11 -17.28 12.00 8.08
N VAL A 12 -16.05 12.52 8.23
CA VAL A 12 -15.19 12.85 7.08
C VAL A 12 -14.92 11.62 6.22
N ASN A 13 -14.59 10.48 6.83
CA ASN A 13 -14.28 9.27 6.08
C ASN A 13 -15.53 8.61 5.47
N VAL A 14 -16.68 8.64 6.16
CA VAL A 14 -17.96 8.19 5.59
C VAL A 14 -18.33 9.05 4.40
N LEU A 15 -18.27 10.38 4.54
CA LEU A 15 -18.60 11.31 3.47
C LEU A 15 -17.65 11.14 2.27
N MET A 16 -16.36 10.91 2.52
CA MET A 16 -15.38 10.55 1.47
C MET A 16 -15.78 9.26 0.74
N VAL A 17 -16.03 8.16 1.47
CA VAL A 17 -16.40 6.87 0.86
C VAL A 17 -17.72 6.98 0.09
N SER A 18 -18.74 7.60 0.69
CA SER A 18 -20.05 7.80 0.06
C SER A 18 -19.94 8.63 -1.21
N TYR A 19 -19.18 9.73 -1.20
CA TYR A 19 -18.97 10.59 -2.38
C TYR A 19 -18.45 9.80 -3.58
N TYR A 20 -17.45 8.92 -3.40
CA TYR A 20 -16.91 8.11 -4.49
C TYR A 20 -17.72 6.86 -4.82
N LEU A 21 -18.54 6.36 -3.89
CA LEU A 21 -19.40 5.18 -4.13
C LEU A 21 -20.65 5.53 -4.93
N LEU A 22 -21.22 6.73 -4.70
CA LEU A 22 -22.49 7.16 -5.29
C LEU A 22 -22.39 7.47 -6.79
N GLU A 23 -21.23 7.87 -7.27
CA GLU A 23 -21.01 8.15 -8.70
C GLU A 23 -20.38 6.96 -9.43
N HIS A 24 -20.81 6.74 -10.66
CA HIS A 24 -20.37 5.59 -11.46
C HIS A 24 -18.88 5.68 -11.79
N GLY A 25 -18.11 4.63 -11.50
CA GLY A 25 -16.67 4.56 -11.80
C GLY A 25 -15.75 5.39 -10.89
N ARG A 26 -16.29 6.06 -9.87
CA ARG A 26 -15.49 6.87 -8.93
C ARG A 26 -14.81 6.06 -7.82
N PHE A 27 -15.33 4.88 -7.48
CA PHE A 27 -14.73 4.00 -6.46
C PHE A 27 -13.35 3.43 -6.85
N TYR A 28 -12.91 3.59 -8.11
CA TYR A 28 -11.53 3.28 -8.53
C TYR A 28 -10.51 4.33 -8.09
N GLN A 29 -10.98 5.49 -7.63
CA GLN A 29 -10.13 6.61 -7.20
C GLN A 29 -9.55 6.35 -5.83
N PHE A 30 -8.35 6.87 -5.60
CA PHE A 30 -7.56 6.58 -4.41
C PHE A 30 -8.26 6.94 -3.08
N PRO A 31 -8.94 8.10 -2.95
CA PRO A 31 -9.53 8.48 -1.67
C PRO A 31 -10.65 7.54 -1.20
N PHE A 32 -11.39 6.91 -2.12
CA PHE A 32 -12.35 5.85 -1.77
C PHE A 32 -11.67 4.75 -0.94
N TRP A 33 -10.57 4.21 -1.47
CA TRP A 33 -9.83 3.14 -0.83
C TRP A 33 -9.15 3.57 0.47
N ALA A 34 -8.60 4.80 0.51
CA ALA A 34 -8.04 5.36 1.74
C ALA A 34 -9.11 5.49 2.84
N GLY A 35 -10.31 6.00 2.49
CA GLY A 35 -11.45 6.11 3.39
C GLY A 35 -11.97 4.75 3.87
N VAL A 36 -12.01 3.74 3.00
CA VAL A 36 -12.35 2.36 3.38
C VAL A 36 -11.37 1.80 4.41
N ILE A 37 -10.06 2.00 4.24
CA ILE A 37 -9.06 1.55 5.22
C ILE A 37 -9.16 2.34 6.52
N ALA A 38 -9.40 3.65 6.43
CA ALA A 38 -9.62 4.50 7.58
C ALA A 38 -10.83 4.04 8.41
N LEU A 39 -11.97 3.76 7.77
CA LEU A 39 -13.18 3.25 8.44
C LEU A 39 -13.06 1.79 8.88
N GLY A 40 -12.34 0.99 8.12
CA GLY A 40 -12.32 -0.44 8.32
C GLY A 40 -11.28 -0.97 9.29
N TRP A 41 -10.17 -0.26 9.37
CA TRP A 41 -9.03 -0.68 10.18
C TRP A 41 -8.73 0.30 11.31
N PHE A 42 -8.70 1.60 11.03
CA PHE A 42 -8.34 2.61 12.05
C PHE A 42 -9.52 2.98 12.96
N PHE A 43 -10.70 3.20 12.38
CA PHE A 43 -11.89 3.66 13.11
C PHE A 43 -12.36 2.70 14.22
N PRO A 44 -12.40 1.36 14.03
CA PRO A 44 -12.76 0.44 15.11
C PRO A 44 -11.80 0.53 16.30
N GLN A 45 -10.50 0.67 16.03
CA GLN A 45 -9.49 0.85 17.09
C GLN A 45 -9.63 2.22 17.78
N ALA A 46 -10.04 3.25 17.04
CA ALA A 46 -10.31 4.58 17.59
C ALA A 46 -11.56 4.60 18.50
N ILE A 47 -12.60 3.81 18.17
CA ILE A 47 -13.75 3.57 19.06
C ILE A 47 -13.25 2.90 20.34
N GLY A 48 -12.44 1.84 20.25
CA GLY A 48 -11.85 1.21 21.43
C GLY A 48 -10.97 2.17 22.24
N GLY A 49 -10.27 3.09 21.58
CA GLY A 49 -9.55 4.18 22.26
C GLY A 49 -10.48 5.14 22.99
N TYR A 50 -11.63 5.49 22.42
CA TYR A 50 -12.62 6.34 23.07
C TYR A 50 -13.21 5.67 24.33
N LEU A 51 -13.54 4.38 24.24
CA LEU A 51 -14.06 3.61 25.37
C LEU A 51 -13.05 3.49 26.52
N ASN A 52 -11.76 3.52 26.20
CA ASN A 52 -10.66 3.41 27.16
C ASN A 52 -9.87 4.73 27.27
N VAL A 53 -10.54 5.87 27.15
CA VAL A 53 -9.86 7.18 27.05
C VAL A 53 -9.00 7.51 28.28
N SER A 54 -9.35 6.96 29.44
CA SER A 54 -8.58 7.10 30.69
C SER A 54 -7.17 6.51 30.63
N GLU A 55 -6.87 5.67 29.63
CA GLU A 55 -5.51 5.15 29.41
C GLU A 55 -4.59 6.19 28.75
N PHE A 56 -5.14 7.25 28.16
CA PHE A 56 -4.37 8.25 27.44
C PHE A 56 -4.13 9.50 28.30
N PRO A 57 -2.95 10.12 28.21
CA PRO A 57 -2.66 11.34 28.96
C PRO A 57 -3.45 12.52 28.41
N GLU A 58 -4.05 13.31 29.31
CA GLU A 58 -4.65 14.62 29.02
C GLU A 58 -5.58 14.62 27.78
N ASN A 59 -5.28 15.47 26.79
CA ASN A 59 -6.03 15.63 25.55
C ASN A 59 -5.49 14.80 24.38
N ALA A 60 -4.53 13.89 24.62
CA ALA A 60 -3.81 13.17 23.56
C ALA A 60 -4.73 12.42 22.59
N TYR A 61 -5.86 11.89 23.08
CA TYR A 61 -6.87 11.25 22.24
C TYR A 61 -7.53 12.26 21.28
N VAL A 62 -8.04 13.39 21.80
CA VAL A 62 -8.70 14.42 20.99
C VAL A 62 -7.76 14.89 19.89
N ASP A 63 -6.55 15.27 20.27
CA ASP A 63 -5.59 15.87 19.34
C ASP A 63 -5.11 14.86 18.30
N GLY A 64 -4.95 13.59 18.71
CA GLY A 64 -4.69 12.48 17.80
C GLY A 64 -5.80 12.29 16.77
N MET A 65 -7.06 12.35 17.18
CA MET A 65 -8.19 12.19 16.25
C MET A 65 -8.35 13.40 15.33
N LEU A 66 -8.15 14.62 15.83
CA LEU A 66 -8.17 15.85 15.02
C LEU A 66 -7.06 15.84 13.97
N PHE A 67 -5.84 15.45 14.34
CA PHE A 67 -4.74 15.36 13.39
C PHE A 67 -4.97 14.27 12.32
N ALA A 68 -5.48 13.10 12.71
CA ALA A 68 -5.84 12.05 11.76
C ALA A 68 -6.94 12.52 10.78
N THR A 69 -7.92 13.29 11.28
CA THR A 69 -8.96 13.90 10.44
C THR A 69 -8.35 14.87 9.43
N LEU A 70 -7.47 15.76 9.89
CA LEU A 70 -6.78 16.73 9.04
C LEU A 70 -5.96 16.03 7.95
N CYS A 71 -5.29 14.92 8.26
CA CYS A 71 -4.56 14.11 7.29
C CYS A 71 -5.50 13.53 6.21
N MET A 72 -6.67 13.01 6.58
CA MET A 72 -7.63 12.47 5.61
C MET A 72 -8.26 13.57 4.73
N ILE A 73 -8.57 14.74 5.31
CA ILE A 73 -9.00 15.91 4.54
C ILE A 73 -7.91 16.33 3.55
N ALA A 74 -6.67 16.47 4.02
CA ALA A 74 -5.54 16.85 3.19
C ALA A 74 -5.31 15.86 2.03
N LEU A 75 -5.38 14.55 2.30
CA LEU A 75 -5.31 13.51 1.26
C LEU A 75 -6.38 13.71 0.19
N TRP A 76 -7.62 13.95 0.63
CA TRP A 76 -8.74 14.12 -0.28
C TRP A 76 -8.58 15.39 -1.13
N VAL A 77 -8.26 16.53 -0.49
CA VAL A 77 -8.01 17.81 -1.17
C VAL A 77 -6.86 17.69 -2.18
N GLY A 78 -5.77 17.01 -1.83
CA GLY A 78 -4.63 16.81 -2.72
C GLY A 78 -4.99 16.04 -3.98
N PHE A 79 -5.81 15.00 -3.82
CA PHE A 79 -6.29 14.19 -4.94
C PHE A 79 -7.23 14.99 -5.85
N GLU A 80 -8.28 15.60 -5.28
CA GLU A 80 -9.26 16.39 -6.03
C GLU A 80 -8.63 17.59 -6.74
N GLY A 81 -7.66 18.24 -6.09
CA GLY A 81 -6.89 19.34 -6.65
C GLY A 81 -6.04 18.98 -7.88
N THR A 82 -5.95 17.70 -8.26
CA THR A 82 -5.18 17.26 -9.44
C THR A 82 -5.99 16.47 -10.45
N VAL A 83 -6.97 15.68 -10.00
CA VAL A 83 -7.70 14.73 -10.86
C VAL A 83 -8.47 15.43 -11.98
N HIS A 84 -9.01 16.63 -11.72
CA HIS A 84 -9.82 17.40 -12.66
C HIS A 84 -9.03 18.44 -13.49
N LYS A 85 -7.71 18.56 -13.29
CA LYS A 85 -6.90 19.55 -14.02
C LYS A 85 -6.65 19.13 -15.46
N ASN A 86 -6.62 20.13 -16.36
CA ASN A 86 -6.33 19.98 -17.81
C ASN A 86 -5.04 19.17 -18.10
N PRO A 87 -4.97 18.47 -19.25
CA PRO A 87 -3.96 17.46 -19.51
C PRO A 87 -2.54 18.04 -19.66
N VAL A 88 -1.66 17.73 -18.71
CA VAL A 88 -0.20 17.98 -18.80
C VAL A 88 0.54 16.79 -19.45
N VAL A 89 -0.17 15.68 -19.71
CA VAL A 89 0.43 14.36 -19.95
C VAL A 89 1.22 14.27 -21.26
N ARG A 90 0.78 14.94 -22.35
CA ARG A 90 1.49 14.86 -23.65
C ARG A 90 2.95 15.33 -23.61
N ARG A 91 3.34 16.16 -22.63
CA ARG A 91 4.74 16.61 -22.43
C ARG A 91 5.41 16.02 -21.17
N SER A 92 4.72 15.15 -20.45
CA SER A 92 5.26 14.50 -19.24
C SER A 92 5.91 13.16 -19.57
N TRP A 93 6.87 12.73 -18.74
CA TRP A 93 7.44 11.39 -18.80
C TRP A 93 6.39 10.28 -18.63
N LEU A 94 5.29 10.57 -17.92
CA LEU A 94 4.16 9.65 -17.75
C LEU A 94 3.39 9.40 -19.04
N GLY A 95 3.37 10.38 -19.96
CA GLY A 95 2.69 10.29 -21.25
C GLY A 95 3.57 9.74 -22.38
N ALA A 96 4.75 9.21 -22.06
CA ALA A 96 5.64 8.65 -23.07
C ALA A 96 4.97 7.46 -23.79
N PRO A 97 4.99 7.43 -25.13
CA PRO A 97 4.41 6.31 -25.89
C PRO A 97 5.34 5.07 -25.84
N PHE A 98 4.74 3.87 -25.81
CA PHE A 98 5.44 2.58 -25.74
C PHE A 98 5.14 1.71 -26.97
N ASN A 99 6.12 0.89 -27.36
CA ASN A 99 5.92 -0.13 -28.39
C ASN A 99 5.48 -1.44 -27.74
N SER A 100 4.32 -1.97 -28.11
CA SER A 100 3.71 -3.15 -27.48
C SER A 100 4.58 -4.41 -27.57
N ASN A 101 5.32 -4.60 -28.68
CA ASN A 101 6.20 -5.75 -28.85
C ASN A 101 7.44 -5.67 -27.94
N ARG A 102 8.06 -4.50 -27.84
CA ARG A 102 9.18 -4.29 -26.92
C ARG A 102 8.72 -4.37 -25.47
N LEU A 103 7.56 -3.79 -25.17
CA LEU A 103 6.98 -3.80 -23.83
C LEU A 103 6.66 -5.23 -23.36
N TYR A 104 6.16 -6.09 -24.26
CA TYR A 104 5.98 -7.51 -23.98
C TYR A 104 7.29 -8.16 -23.51
N TRP A 105 8.40 -7.96 -24.23
CA TRP A 105 9.68 -8.56 -23.85
C TRP A 105 10.23 -7.99 -22.54
N VAL A 106 10.11 -6.69 -22.30
CA VAL A 106 10.46 -6.08 -21.00
C VAL A 106 9.68 -6.75 -19.87
N ALA A 107 8.38 -6.95 -20.07
CA ALA A 107 7.52 -7.53 -19.06
C ALA A 107 7.84 -9.02 -18.80
N VAL A 108 8.18 -9.78 -19.86
CA VAL A 108 8.70 -11.15 -19.75
C VAL A 108 10.01 -11.20 -18.95
N ILE A 109 10.95 -10.29 -19.22
CA ILE A 109 12.22 -10.21 -18.48
C ILE A 109 11.96 -9.96 -16.99
N PHE A 110 11.06 -9.03 -16.66
CA PHE A 110 10.67 -8.79 -15.27
C PHE A 110 10.05 -10.03 -14.61
N CYS A 111 9.15 -10.74 -15.29
CA CYS A 111 8.57 -11.97 -14.77
C CYS A 111 9.64 -13.04 -14.52
N LEU A 112 10.48 -13.34 -15.51
CA LEU A 112 11.53 -14.36 -15.39
C LEU A 112 12.52 -14.03 -14.27
N PHE A 113 12.98 -12.78 -14.20
CA PHE A 113 13.91 -12.35 -13.15
C PHE A 113 13.28 -12.47 -11.76
N GLY A 114 12.04 -11.99 -11.59
CA GLY A 114 11.36 -12.09 -10.31
C GLY A 114 11.02 -13.54 -9.93
N PHE A 115 10.66 -14.40 -10.88
CA PHE A 115 10.46 -15.84 -10.64
C PHE A 115 11.75 -16.53 -10.19
N PHE A 116 12.89 -16.19 -10.79
CA PHE A 116 14.19 -16.72 -10.36
C PHE A 116 14.48 -16.41 -8.89
N PHE A 117 14.27 -15.15 -8.46
CA PHE A 117 14.48 -14.77 -7.06
C PHE A 117 13.43 -15.33 -6.11
N GLN A 118 12.18 -15.50 -6.56
CA GLN A 118 11.13 -16.16 -5.79
C GLN A 118 11.46 -17.64 -5.58
N TRP A 119 11.97 -18.32 -6.61
CA TRP A 119 12.46 -19.70 -6.49
C TRP A 119 13.64 -19.79 -5.52
N LYS A 120 14.61 -18.86 -5.61
CA LYS A 120 15.70 -18.77 -4.63
C LYS A 120 15.21 -18.56 -3.20
N LEU A 121 14.13 -17.80 -3.01
CA LEU A 121 13.52 -17.62 -1.71
C LEU A 121 12.91 -18.92 -1.16
N TRP A 122 12.24 -19.70 -2.00
CA TRP A 122 11.68 -21.00 -1.60
C TRP A 122 12.74 -22.06 -1.34
N SER A 123 13.95 -21.92 -1.91
CA SER A 123 15.07 -22.83 -1.64
C SER A 123 15.79 -22.59 -0.31
N LEU A 124 15.41 -21.57 0.45
CA LEU A 124 16.03 -21.29 1.75
C LEU A 124 15.52 -22.25 2.84
N PRO A 125 16.37 -22.61 3.83
CA PRO A 125 15.95 -23.38 4.99
C PRO A 125 14.76 -22.75 5.74
N GLU A 126 13.86 -23.58 6.26
CA GLU A 126 12.65 -23.11 6.95
C GLU A 126 12.97 -22.25 8.18
N GLU A 127 14.06 -22.54 8.88
CA GLU A 127 14.54 -21.78 10.04
C GLU A 127 14.75 -20.30 9.72
N ILE A 128 15.34 -20.01 8.56
CA ILE A 128 15.62 -18.65 8.09
C ILE A 128 14.32 -17.96 7.61
N LEU A 129 13.38 -18.74 7.07
CA LEU A 129 12.08 -18.23 6.61
C LEU A 129 11.08 -18.01 7.76
N ALA A 130 11.26 -18.69 8.90
CA ALA A 130 10.44 -18.58 10.08
C ALA A 130 10.77 -17.35 10.95
N GLU A 131 11.88 -16.66 10.68
CA GLU A 131 12.22 -15.42 11.39
C GLU A 131 11.13 -14.35 11.23
N SER A 132 10.66 -13.82 12.36
CA SER A 132 9.59 -12.81 12.41
C SER A 132 9.97 -11.49 11.72
N GLN A 133 11.26 -11.19 11.63
CA GLN A 133 11.81 -10.06 10.88
C GLN A 133 12.86 -10.59 9.90
N PRO A 134 12.50 -10.83 8.64
CA PRO A 134 13.45 -11.36 7.67
C PRO A 134 14.61 -10.38 7.53
N SER A 135 15.82 -10.91 7.64
CA SER A 135 17.06 -10.16 7.48
C SER A 135 17.96 -10.80 6.41
N GLY A 136 19.02 -10.11 6.02
CA GLY A 136 20.04 -10.66 5.12
C GLY A 136 19.51 -11.17 3.78
N VAL A 137 19.69 -12.47 3.51
CA VAL A 137 19.42 -13.09 2.20
C VAL A 137 17.94 -13.07 1.85
N VAL A 138 17.05 -13.27 2.83
CA VAL A 138 15.59 -13.25 2.61
C VAL A 138 15.13 -11.90 2.08
N VAL A 139 15.63 -10.80 2.66
CA VAL A 139 15.30 -9.44 2.22
C VAL A 139 15.80 -9.18 0.80
N LYS A 140 17.00 -9.64 0.46
CA LYS A 140 17.56 -9.51 -0.89
C LYS A 140 16.68 -10.23 -1.92
N TYR A 141 16.30 -11.47 -1.65
CA TYR A 141 15.47 -12.23 -2.58
C TYR A 141 14.06 -11.66 -2.69
N LEU A 142 13.46 -11.19 -1.59
CA LEU A 142 12.18 -10.47 -1.66
C LEU A 142 12.30 -9.17 -2.44
N PHE A 143 13.39 -8.41 -2.28
CA PHE A 143 13.61 -7.16 -2.98
C PHE A 143 13.65 -7.35 -4.49
N PHE A 144 14.48 -8.27 -4.98
CA PHE A 144 14.57 -8.56 -6.42
C PHE A 144 13.36 -9.34 -6.94
N GLY A 145 12.81 -10.24 -6.13
CA GLY A 145 11.61 -11.00 -6.45
C GLY A 145 10.44 -10.08 -6.79
N ASN A 146 10.23 -9.00 -6.03
CA ASN A 146 9.13 -8.06 -6.27
C ASN A 146 9.10 -7.39 -7.66
N ILE A 147 10.14 -7.52 -8.49
CA ILE A 147 10.16 -6.94 -9.84
C ILE A 147 9.14 -7.61 -10.76
N PHE A 148 8.78 -8.88 -10.50
CA PHE A 148 7.77 -9.58 -11.31
C PHE A 148 6.44 -8.84 -11.30
N LYS A 149 6.15 -8.03 -10.27
CA LYS A 149 4.92 -7.23 -10.19
C LYS A 149 4.81 -6.24 -11.35
N PHE A 150 5.92 -5.60 -11.74
CA PHE A 150 5.93 -4.72 -12.92
C PHE A 150 5.71 -5.52 -14.21
N GLY A 151 6.35 -6.69 -14.32
CA GLY A 151 6.15 -7.61 -15.45
C GLY A 151 4.71 -8.07 -15.58
N PHE A 152 4.10 -8.50 -14.48
CA PHE A 152 2.71 -8.93 -14.43
C PHE A 152 1.77 -7.80 -14.83
N ILE A 153 1.86 -6.62 -14.21
CA ILE A 153 0.94 -5.51 -14.52
C ILE A 153 1.10 -5.09 -15.99
N ALA A 154 2.33 -5.00 -16.49
CA ALA A 154 2.58 -4.68 -17.90
C ALA A 154 1.98 -5.71 -18.87
N LEU A 155 2.21 -7.01 -18.62
CA LEU A 155 1.60 -8.09 -19.41
C LEU A 155 0.08 -8.10 -19.29
N TRP A 156 -0.46 -7.85 -18.10
CA TRP A 156 -1.89 -7.82 -17.86
C TRP A 156 -2.57 -6.68 -18.60
N LEU A 157 -1.99 -5.47 -18.59
CA LEU A 157 -2.48 -4.33 -19.39
C LEU A 157 -2.39 -4.62 -20.90
N LEU A 158 -1.29 -5.23 -21.36
CA LEU A 158 -1.13 -5.65 -22.76
C LEU A 158 -2.11 -6.75 -23.17
N TYR A 159 -2.43 -7.68 -22.27
CA TYR A 159 -3.38 -8.75 -22.50
C TYR A 159 -4.81 -8.22 -22.54
N LEU A 160 -5.19 -7.37 -21.57
CA LEU A 160 -6.51 -6.76 -21.52
C LEU A 160 -6.79 -5.89 -22.73
N SER A 161 -5.79 -5.33 -23.39
CA SER A 161 -6.00 -4.54 -24.61
C SER A 161 -6.16 -5.38 -25.89
N GLN A 162 -5.92 -6.70 -25.83
CA GLN A 162 -6.17 -7.61 -26.96
C GLN A 162 -7.64 -7.99 -27.05
N ILE A 163 -8.19 -8.09 -28.27
CA ILE A 163 -9.56 -8.60 -28.48
C ILE A 163 -9.64 -10.11 -28.16
N ARG A 164 -8.55 -10.86 -28.41
CA ARG A 164 -8.50 -12.32 -28.24
C ARG A 164 -8.23 -12.69 -26.78
N VAL A 165 -9.06 -13.60 -26.26
CA VAL A 165 -8.91 -14.15 -24.89
C VAL A 165 -7.74 -15.13 -24.80
N LEU A 166 -7.50 -15.94 -25.83
CA LEU A 166 -6.41 -16.93 -25.80
C LEU A 166 -5.16 -16.39 -26.48
N VAL A 167 -4.22 -15.92 -25.66
CA VAL A 167 -2.88 -15.48 -26.08
C VAL A 167 -1.83 -16.26 -25.29
N PRO A 168 -1.51 -17.52 -25.68
CA PRO A 168 -0.68 -18.44 -24.89
C PRO A 168 0.66 -17.85 -24.45
N LYS A 169 1.30 -17.08 -25.34
CA LYS A 169 2.58 -16.39 -25.08
C LYS A 169 2.54 -15.42 -23.89
N MET A 170 1.38 -14.82 -23.59
CA MET A 170 1.19 -13.96 -22.41
C MET A 170 0.71 -14.77 -21.21
N LEU A 171 -0.20 -15.73 -21.43
CA LEU A 171 -0.80 -16.55 -20.39
C LEU A 171 0.24 -17.38 -19.63
N ILE A 172 1.29 -17.87 -20.30
CA ILE A 172 2.37 -18.64 -19.66
C ILE A 172 3.10 -17.86 -18.55
N PHE A 173 3.07 -16.53 -18.58
CA PHE A 173 3.66 -15.67 -17.53
C PHE A 173 2.60 -15.09 -16.59
N ILE A 174 1.41 -14.77 -17.11
CA ILE A 174 0.29 -14.23 -16.34
C ILE A 174 -0.21 -15.25 -15.31
N VAL A 175 -0.41 -16.52 -15.70
CA VAL A 175 -0.98 -17.54 -14.82
C VAL A 175 -0.07 -17.84 -13.63
N PRO A 176 1.24 -18.12 -13.79
CA PRO A 176 2.13 -18.31 -12.63
C PRO A 176 2.22 -17.08 -11.73
N SER A 177 2.25 -15.87 -12.30
CA SER A 177 2.24 -14.63 -11.51
C SER A 177 0.96 -14.51 -10.67
N LEU A 178 -0.19 -14.85 -11.24
CA LEU A 178 -1.47 -14.90 -10.55
C LEU A 178 -1.45 -15.90 -9.39
N CYS A 179 -0.90 -17.09 -9.61
CA CYS A 179 -0.73 -18.09 -8.54
C CYS A 179 0.09 -17.53 -7.37
N LEU A 180 1.19 -16.80 -7.65
CA LEU A 180 1.98 -16.14 -6.59
C LEU A 180 1.17 -15.09 -5.82
N PHE A 181 0.34 -14.31 -6.50
CA PHE A 181 -0.53 -13.33 -5.83
C PHE A 181 -1.61 -14.00 -4.99
N ILE A 182 -2.23 -15.07 -5.51
CA ILE A 182 -3.24 -15.85 -4.80
C ILE A 182 -2.62 -16.53 -3.57
N GLU A 183 -1.43 -17.12 -3.70
CA GLU A 183 -0.69 -17.68 -2.56
C GLU A 183 -0.43 -16.61 -1.50
N ALA A 184 0.06 -15.44 -1.89
CA ALA A 184 0.32 -14.36 -0.95
C ALA A 184 -0.96 -13.81 -0.29
N ALA A 185 -2.04 -13.69 -1.05
CA ALA A 185 -3.32 -13.14 -0.60
C ALA A 185 -4.09 -14.12 0.30
N LEU A 186 -4.33 -15.34 -0.20
CA LEU A 186 -5.18 -16.34 0.45
C LEU A 186 -4.39 -17.24 1.40
N LEU A 187 -3.30 -17.87 0.93
CA LEU A 187 -2.59 -18.89 1.71
C LEU A 187 -1.76 -18.28 2.85
N ARG A 188 -1.02 -17.21 2.56
CA ARG A 188 -0.23 -16.50 3.57
C ARG A 188 -1.04 -15.47 4.37
N GLY A 189 -2.31 -15.24 4.00
CA GLY A 189 -3.22 -14.30 4.65
C GLY A 189 -2.68 -12.87 4.72
N ARG A 190 -1.94 -12.40 3.69
CA ARG A 190 -1.37 -11.04 3.72
C ARG A 190 -2.40 -10.04 3.19
N ARG A 191 -2.91 -9.15 4.06
CA ARG A 191 -3.83 -8.04 3.71
C ARG A 191 -3.34 -7.25 2.48
N ALA A 192 -2.05 -6.94 2.44
CA ALA A 192 -1.41 -6.24 1.32
C ALA A 192 -1.47 -7.04 0.01
N GLY A 193 -1.38 -8.36 0.07
CA GLY A 193 -1.49 -9.25 -1.10
C GLY A 193 -2.90 -9.27 -1.67
N MET A 194 -3.93 -9.30 -0.80
CA MET A 194 -5.33 -9.19 -1.24
C MET A 194 -5.60 -7.86 -1.94
N MET A 195 -5.08 -6.76 -1.38
CA MET A 195 -5.19 -5.43 -1.98
C MET A 195 -4.44 -5.32 -3.32
N ASP A 196 -3.24 -5.89 -3.42
CA ASP A 196 -2.49 -5.99 -4.67
C ASP A 196 -3.32 -6.74 -5.72
N LEU A 197 -3.92 -7.89 -5.37
CA LEU A 197 -4.74 -8.68 -6.30
C LEU A 197 -5.96 -7.88 -6.80
N VAL A 198 -6.69 -7.23 -5.89
CA VAL A 198 -7.84 -6.38 -6.24
C VAL A 198 -7.40 -5.22 -7.14
N SER A 199 -6.34 -4.50 -6.77
CA SER A 199 -5.81 -3.40 -7.58
C SER A 199 -5.42 -3.89 -8.98
N TYR A 200 -4.64 -4.98 -9.06
CA TYR A 200 -4.06 -5.41 -10.31
C TYR A 200 -5.09 -5.98 -11.28
N LEU A 201 -6.18 -6.58 -10.79
CA LEU A 201 -7.22 -7.16 -11.64
C LEU A 201 -8.38 -6.19 -11.90
N ILE A 202 -8.93 -5.55 -10.86
CA ILE A 202 -10.16 -4.77 -10.98
C ILE A 202 -9.88 -3.36 -11.51
N VAL A 203 -8.81 -2.70 -11.06
CA VAL A 203 -8.48 -1.33 -11.49
C VAL A 203 -7.93 -1.32 -12.93
N SER A 204 -7.18 -2.35 -13.32
CA SER A 204 -6.70 -2.51 -14.70
C SER A 204 -7.84 -2.72 -15.70
N LEU A 205 -8.87 -3.50 -15.36
CA LEU A 205 -10.08 -3.64 -16.17
C LEU A 205 -10.77 -2.29 -16.38
N TRP A 206 -10.85 -1.47 -15.33
CA TRP A 206 -11.38 -0.12 -15.45
C TRP A 206 -10.56 0.77 -16.38
N PHE A 207 -9.23 0.77 -16.27
CA PHE A 207 -8.41 1.65 -17.11
C PHE A 207 -8.34 1.22 -18.57
N VAL A 208 -8.28 -0.08 -18.86
CA VAL A 208 -8.13 -0.58 -20.22
C VAL A 208 -9.48 -0.76 -20.93
N ARG A 209 -10.49 -1.28 -20.23
CA ARG A 209 -11.78 -1.65 -20.84
C ARG A 209 -12.95 -0.78 -20.42
N ARG A 210 -12.77 0.12 -19.44
CA ARG A 210 -13.87 0.91 -18.83
C ARG A 210 -15.00 0.05 -18.25
N ILE A 211 -14.70 -1.20 -17.92
CA ILE A 211 -15.66 -2.10 -17.29
C ILE A 211 -15.76 -1.72 -15.82
N ALA A 212 -16.90 -1.13 -15.45
CA ALA A 212 -17.21 -0.85 -14.06
C ALA A 212 -17.78 -2.11 -13.39
N VAL A 213 -17.19 -2.49 -12.26
CA VAL A 213 -17.72 -3.56 -11.41
C VAL A 213 -19.04 -3.09 -10.78
N PRO A 214 -20.08 -3.94 -10.73
CA PRO A 214 -21.33 -3.61 -10.06
C PRO A 214 -21.10 -3.18 -8.61
N ARG A 215 -21.77 -2.10 -8.17
CA ARG A 215 -21.56 -1.51 -6.83
C ARG A 215 -21.84 -2.48 -5.70
N TRP A 216 -22.84 -3.35 -5.86
CA TRP A 216 -23.17 -4.36 -4.85
C TRP A 216 -22.00 -5.33 -4.61
N PHE A 217 -21.21 -5.64 -5.64
CA PHE A 217 -20.02 -6.49 -5.49
C PHE A 217 -18.94 -5.80 -4.67
N ILE A 218 -18.77 -4.48 -4.86
CA ILE A 218 -17.87 -3.67 -4.03
C ILE A 218 -18.37 -3.64 -2.59
N ILE A 219 -19.65 -3.38 -2.35
CA ILE A 219 -20.23 -3.33 -0.99
C ILE A 219 -20.07 -4.68 -0.28
N VAL A 220 -20.42 -5.79 -0.95
CA VAL A 220 -20.25 -7.15 -0.40
C VAL A 220 -18.77 -7.45 -0.14
N GLY A 221 -17.90 -7.12 -1.09
CA GLY A 221 -16.45 -7.32 -0.96
C GLY A 221 -15.84 -6.50 0.18
N LEU A 222 -16.32 -5.27 0.39
CA LEU A 222 -15.91 -4.42 1.51
C LEU A 222 -16.38 -5.00 2.84
N SER A 223 -17.66 -5.34 2.98
CA SER A 223 -18.20 -5.95 4.20
C SER A 223 -17.44 -7.23 4.58
N PHE A 224 -17.17 -8.09 3.60
CA PHE A 224 -16.38 -9.29 3.80
C PHE A 224 -14.92 -8.98 4.15
N GLY A 225 -14.30 -8.03 3.44
CA GLY A 225 -12.94 -7.57 3.69
C GLY A 225 -12.75 -6.98 5.08
N LEU A 226 -13.74 -6.25 5.61
CA LEU A 226 -13.74 -5.68 6.96
C LEU A 226 -13.67 -6.76 8.04
N VAL A 227 -14.53 -7.77 7.92
CA VAL A 227 -14.57 -8.92 8.84
C VAL A 227 -13.23 -9.66 8.80
N LEU A 228 -12.72 -9.95 7.59
CA LEU A 228 -11.44 -10.64 7.42
C LEU A 228 -10.24 -9.83 7.91
N ILE A 229 -10.22 -8.51 7.72
CA ILE A 229 -9.12 -7.66 8.18
C ILE A 229 -9.01 -7.76 9.70
N ASN A 230 -10.11 -7.70 10.43
CA ASN A 230 -10.10 -7.79 11.89
C ASN A 230 -9.83 -9.22 12.39
N GLY A 231 -10.14 -10.23 11.59
CA GLY A 231 -9.92 -11.66 11.86
C GLY A 231 -8.61 -12.26 11.34
N ILE A 232 -7.75 -11.48 10.65
CA ILE A 232 -6.65 -12.03 9.85
C ILE A 232 -5.65 -12.87 10.64
N ARG A 233 -5.48 -12.58 11.94
CA ARG A 233 -4.56 -13.32 12.80
C ARG A 233 -5.07 -14.75 13.00
N THR A 234 -6.35 -14.90 13.32
CA THR A 234 -7.03 -16.20 13.47
C THR A 234 -6.99 -16.96 12.16
N TYR A 235 -7.38 -16.31 11.06
CA TYR A 235 -7.34 -16.89 9.71
C TYR A 235 -5.94 -17.41 9.35
N ARG A 236 -4.89 -16.62 9.60
CA ARG A 236 -3.51 -16.99 9.30
C ARG A 236 -3.01 -18.15 10.16
N LEU A 237 -3.37 -18.18 11.44
CA LEU A 237 -2.96 -19.28 12.33
C LEU A 237 -3.54 -20.61 11.87
N ILE A 238 -4.83 -20.63 11.50
CA ILE A 238 -5.52 -21.83 10.99
C ILE A 238 -4.89 -22.31 9.67
N LEU A 239 -4.68 -21.41 8.70
CA LEU A 239 -4.18 -21.83 7.39
C LEU A 239 -2.70 -22.21 7.38
N MET A 240 -1.89 -21.62 8.28
CA MET A 240 -0.46 -21.91 8.38
C MET A 240 -0.15 -23.10 9.29
N ASP A 241 -1.13 -23.64 10.02
CA ASP A 241 -0.97 -24.86 10.78
C ASP A 241 -0.67 -26.02 9.82
N LYS A 242 0.55 -26.53 9.82
CA LYS A 242 0.97 -27.58 8.87
C LYS A 242 0.44 -28.97 9.25
N ASP A 243 -0.05 -29.15 10.48
CA ASP A 243 -0.37 -30.46 11.04
C ASP A 243 -1.80 -30.91 10.67
N THR A 244 -2.68 -29.97 10.31
CA THR A 244 -4.05 -30.25 9.88
C THR A 244 -4.15 -30.44 8.35
N PRO A 245 -5.00 -31.35 7.84
CA PRO A 245 -5.27 -31.46 6.40
C PRO A 245 -5.89 -30.19 5.80
N TRP A 246 -5.61 -29.91 4.52
CA TRP A 246 -6.07 -28.68 3.85
C TRP A 246 -7.59 -28.45 3.85
N SER A 247 -8.37 -29.52 3.67
CA SER A 247 -9.85 -29.47 3.70
C SER A 247 -10.38 -29.07 5.07
N GLU A 248 -9.72 -29.54 6.13
CA GLU A 248 -10.06 -29.23 7.50
C GLU A 248 -9.74 -27.77 7.84
N ARG A 249 -8.56 -27.28 7.46
CA ARG A 249 -8.17 -25.86 7.62
C ARG A 249 -9.15 -24.90 6.95
N LEU A 250 -9.60 -25.22 5.74
CA LEU A 250 -10.62 -24.42 5.05
C LEU A 250 -11.97 -24.46 5.77
N SER A 251 -12.37 -25.62 6.28
CA SER A 251 -13.63 -25.76 7.02
C SER A 251 -13.59 -24.99 8.35
N GLU A 252 -12.45 -25.02 9.05
CA GLU A 252 -12.24 -24.31 10.30
C GLU A 252 -12.14 -22.80 10.07
N ALA A 253 -11.42 -22.37 9.04
CA ALA A 253 -11.38 -20.96 8.63
C ALA A 253 -12.77 -20.45 8.22
N ALA A 254 -13.63 -21.28 7.63
CA ALA A 254 -15.00 -20.88 7.30
C ALA A 254 -15.93 -20.80 8.52
N ARG A 255 -15.67 -21.59 9.57
CA ARG A 255 -16.46 -21.65 10.81
C ARG A 255 -15.96 -20.73 11.92
N ALA A 256 -14.77 -20.14 11.76
CA ALA A 256 -14.18 -19.27 12.75
C ALA A 256 -15.07 -18.04 13.04
N ASP A 257 -15.23 -17.70 14.32
CA ASP A 257 -16.00 -16.53 14.72
C ASP A 257 -15.18 -15.24 14.56
N TYR A 258 -15.21 -14.70 13.35
CA TYR A 258 -14.56 -13.43 13.03
C TYR A 258 -15.29 -12.22 13.63
N LEU A 259 -16.57 -12.37 14.01
CA LEU A 259 -17.36 -11.30 14.62
C LEU A 259 -16.92 -11.07 16.06
N GLU A 260 -16.68 -12.13 16.83
CA GLU A 260 -16.11 -12.01 18.18
C GLU A 260 -14.71 -11.40 18.15
N ALA A 261 -13.87 -11.81 17.19
CA ALA A 261 -12.55 -11.21 17.00
C ALA A 261 -12.63 -9.71 16.66
N SER A 262 -13.61 -9.31 15.84
CA SER A 262 -13.87 -7.91 15.53
C SER A 262 -14.39 -7.12 16.74
N LYS A 263 -15.31 -7.68 17.53
CA LYS A 263 -15.79 -7.08 18.78
C LYS A 263 -14.65 -6.87 19.78
N ARG A 264 -13.79 -7.87 19.96
CA ARG A 264 -12.64 -7.77 20.86
C ARG A 264 -11.67 -6.66 20.47
N ASN A 265 -11.49 -6.40 19.17
CA ASN A 265 -10.68 -5.27 18.66
C ASN A 265 -11.37 -3.90 18.82
N MET A 266 -12.70 -3.86 18.92
CA MET A 266 -13.46 -2.65 19.23
C MET A 266 -13.51 -2.38 20.74
N ASP A 267 -13.56 -3.44 21.57
CA ASP A 267 -13.61 -3.32 23.02
C ASP A 267 -12.25 -2.97 23.62
N LYS A 268 -11.17 -3.52 23.04
CA LYS A 268 -9.78 -3.21 23.41
C LYS A 268 -9.17 -2.31 22.35
N SER A 269 -8.75 -1.11 22.73
CA SER A 269 -8.00 -0.23 21.82
C SER A 269 -6.79 -0.99 21.23
N GLY A 270 -6.71 -1.03 19.89
CA GLY A 270 -5.67 -1.75 19.17
C GLY A 270 -4.28 -1.20 19.46
N SER A 271 -3.26 -2.08 19.47
CA SER A 271 -1.89 -1.69 19.82
C SER A 271 -1.33 -0.59 18.91
N GLU A 272 -1.71 -0.61 17.65
CA GLU A 272 -1.31 0.34 16.62
C GLU A 272 -1.92 1.72 16.85
N PHE A 273 -3.17 1.79 17.27
CA PHE A 273 -3.82 3.05 17.67
C PHE A 273 -3.20 3.61 18.95
N LYS A 274 -3.01 2.80 20.00
CA LYS A 274 -2.35 3.25 21.24
C LYS A 274 -0.96 3.80 20.96
N ASN A 275 -0.17 3.07 20.17
CA ASN A 275 1.15 3.51 19.75
C ASN A 275 1.07 4.88 19.06
N TYR A 276 0.14 5.08 18.12
CA TYR A 276 -0.04 6.37 17.47
C TYR A 276 -0.27 7.51 18.46
N ILE A 277 -1.20 7.35 19.42
CA ILE A 277 -1.51 8.39 20.40
C ILE A 277 -0.30 8.73 21.28
N PHE A 278 0.40 7.72 21.82
CA PHE A 278 1.58 7.95 22.65
C PHE A 278 2.76 8.56 21.87
N TYR A 279 3.00 8.09 20.63
CA TYR A 279 4.01 8.71 19.77
C TYR A 279 3.68 10.17 19.47
N ARG A 280 2.42 10.49 19.19
CA ARG A 280 2.02 11.88 18.97
C ARG A 280 2.31 12.71 20.22
N LYS A 281 1.85 12.26 21.39
CA LYS A 281 2.00 13.01 22.64
C LYS A 281 3.46 13.26 23.00
N ILE A 282 4.36 12.27 22.87
CA ILE A 282 5.78 12.48 23.19
C ILE A 282 6.43 13.52 22.26
N HIS A 283 6.07 13.52 20.97
CA HIS A 283 6.58 14.51 20.01
C HIS A 283 6.02 15.92 20.27
N ASP A 284 4.76 16.00 20.71
CA ASP A 284 4.08 17.25 21.08
C ASP A 284 4.72 17.84 22.36
N ASP A 285 4.90 17.02 23.40
CA ASP A 285 5.39 17.44 24.71
C ASP A 285 6.87 17.86 24.69
N LEU A 286 7.70 17.11 23.97
CA LEU A 286 9.13 17.39 23.89
C LEU A 286 9.50 18.34 22.75
N GLY A 287 8.57 18.65 21.84
CA GLY A 287 8.84 19.45 20.64
C GLY A 287 9.90 18.86 19.71
N ILE A 288 10.20 17.55 19.85
CA ILE A 288 11.20 16.86 19.04
C ILE A 288 10.52 16.34 17.78
N TYR A 289 11.02 16.73 16.61
CA TYR A 289 10.53 16.25 15.33
C TYR A 289 11.66 15.67 14.51
N ASP A 290 11.36 14.63 13.73
CA ASP A 290 12.36 13.88 13.00
C ASP A 290 12.73 14.53 11.65
N TRP A 291 11.95 15.51 11.15
CA TRP A 291 12.18 16.21 9.89
C TRP A 291 12.43 15.31 8.66
N GLY A 292 11.93 14.07 8.68
CA GLY A 292 12.14 13.07 7.63
C GLY A 292 13.40 12.20 7.82
N THR A 293 14.13 12.33 8.94
CA THR A 293 15.24 11.42 9.28
C THR A 293 14.78 9.97 9.36
N SER A 294 13.54 9.70 9.79
CA SER A 294 12.97 8.35 9.75
C SER A 294 12.87 7.79 8.33
N HIS A 295 12.54 8.62 7.34
CA HIS A 295 12.52 8.22 5.92
C HIS A 295 13.92 7.91 5.41
N TRP A 296 14.90 8.73 5.78
CA TRP A 296 16.30 8.53 5.45
C TRP A 296 16.86 7.25 6.08
N ASN A 297 16.65 7.04 7.38
CA ASN A 297 17.10 5.84 8.09
C ASN A 297 16.48 4.58 7.50
N ARG A 298 15.20 4.64 7.09
CA ARG A 298 14.54 3.53 6.41
C ARG A 298 15.07 3.30 5.01
N PHE A 299 15.48 4.34 4.30
CA PHE A 299 16.22 4.23 3.04
C PHE A 299 17.56 3.54 3.24
N VAL A 300 18.40 4.04 4.15
CA VAL A 300 19.70 3.42 4.49
C VAL A 300 19.50 1.96 4.91
N HIS A 301 18.49 1.69 5.74
CA HIS A 301 18.15 0.34 6.17
C HIS A 301 17.86 -0.60 4.99
N ASN A 302 17.07 -0.15 4.01
CA ASN A 302 16.60 -0.99 2.91
C ASN A 302 17.60 -1.12 1.76
N TYR A 303 18.41 -0.10 1.50
CA TYR A 303 19.23 -0.01 0.28
C TYR A 303 20.73 -0.06 0.54
N VAL A 304 21.21 0.16 1.78
CA VAL A 304 22.62 0.01 2.13
C VAL A 304 22.83 -1.36 2.79
N PRO A 305 23.42 -2.34 2.08
CA PRO A 305 23.61 -3.68 2.61
C PRO A 305 24.81 -3.71 3.56
N ALA A 306 24.54 -3.89 4.86
CA ALA A 306 25.58 -3.99 5.90
C ALA A 306 26.59 -5.13 5.62
N GLN A 307 26.20 -6.16 4.86
CA GLN A 307 27.09 -7.27 4.49
C GLN A 307 28.18 -6.87 3.48
N ILE A 308 28.00 -5.77 2.75
CA ILE A 308 29.00 -5.28 1.78
C ILE A 308 29.75 -4.10 2.37
N THR A 309 29.03 -3.16 2.98
CA THR A 309 29.62 -1.90 3.47
C THR A 309 30.14 -1.97 4.90
N GLY A 310 29.82 -3.05 5.63
CA GLY A 310 30.02 -3.12 7.08
C GLY A 310 28.86 -2.49 7.87
N ARG A 311 28.68 -2.96 9.10
CA ARG A 311 27.64 -2.47 10.03
C ARG A 311 27.91 -1.05 10.49
N GLU A 312 29.15 -0.74 10.85
CA GLU A 312 29.57 0.58 11.32
C GLU A 312 29.31 1.68 10.28
N PHE A 313 29.64 1.42 9.01
CA PHE A 313 29.34 2.36 7.93
C PHE A 313 27.84 2.57 7.72
N LYS A 314 27.04 1.50 7.84
CA LYS A 314 25.58 1.62 7.73
C LYS A 314 25.00 2.44 8.88
N GLU A 315 25.48 2.22 10.10
CA GLU A 315 25.04 2.94 11.29
C GLU A 315 25.50 4.40 11.27
N SER A 316 26.69 4.70 10.72
CA SER A 316 27.17 6.09 10.57
C SER A 316 26.36 6.92 9.58
N LEU A 317 25.64 6.27 8.66
CA LEU A 317 24.68 6.92 7.77
C LEU A 317 23.32 7.17 8.43
N MET A 318 23.00 6.57 9.58
CA MET A 318 21.71 6.76 10.25
C MET A 318 21.72 8.02 11.12
N LEU A 319 20.66 8.82 11.01
CA LEU A 319 20.49 10.08 11.73
C LEU A 319 19.65 9.88 12.99
N LYS A 320 19.92 10.69 14.01
CA LYS A 320 19.12 10.74 15.26
C LYS A 320 18.00 11.79 15.15
N PRO A 321 16.91 11.69 15.95
CA PRO A 321 16.60 10.61 16.88
C PRO A 321 16.16 9.34 16.15
N THR A 322 16.57 8.19 16.68
CA THR A 322 16.12 6.89 16.17
C THR A 322 14.76 6.52 16.76
N ASP A 323 13.99 5.70 16.04
CA ASP A 323 12.73 5.13 16.55
C ASP A 323 12.91 4.37 17.88
N ILE A 324 14.14 3.93 18.21
CA ILE A 324 14.47 3.25 19.47
C ILE A 324 14.49 4.25 20.61
N GLU A 325 15.19 5.37 20.45
CA GLU A 325 15.29 6.43 21.46
C GLU A 325 13.89 6.95 21.82
N ILE A 326 13.03 7.18 20.82
CA ILE A 326 11.65 7.65 21.05
C ILE A 326 10.80 6.62 21.81
N LYS A 327 10.97 5.31 21.54
CA LYS A 327 10.25 4.26 22.28
C LYS A 327 10.63 4.24 23.75
N GLU A 328 11.91 4.43 24.05
CA GLU A 328 12.36 4.47 25.44
C GLU A 328 11.81 5.70 26.16
N MET A 329 11.78 6.86 25.50
CA MET A 329 11.13 8.07 26.05
C MET A 329 9.64 7.85 26.36
N ILE A 330 8.88 7.23 25.44
CA ILE A 330 7.46 6.91 25.66
C ILE A 330 7.28 5.99 26.89
N LYS A 331 8.18 5.02 27.05
CA LYS A 331 8.13 4.08 28.17
C LYS A 331 8.45 4.77 29.49
N ILE A 332 9.44 5.67 29.50
CA ILE A 332 9.82 6.43 30.70
C ILE A 332 8.71 7.39 31.11
N GLU A 333 8.17 8.17 30.17
CA GLU A 333 7.22 9.24 30.50
C GLU A 333 5.77 8.76 30.70
N TYR A 334 5.34 7.74 29.97
CA TYR A 334 3.95 7.28 30.02
C TYR A 334 3.78 5.81 30.43
N GLY A 335 4.87 5.10 30.74
CA GLY A 335 4.80 3.66 31.07
C GLY A 335 4.36 2.76 29.92
N HIS A 336 4.19 3.29 28.70
CA HIS A 336 3.66 2.54 27.56
C HIS A 336 4.75 1.79 26.81
N VAL A 337 4.59 0.48 26.66
CA VAL A 337 5.56 -0.39 25.98
C VAL A 337 5.13 -0.67 24.54
N VAL A 338 5.84 -0.05 23.59
CA VAL A 338 5.66 -0.31 22.16
C VAL A 338 6.23 -1.70 21.81
N LYS A 339 5.35 -2.69 21.70
CA LYS A 339 5.76 -4.08 21.38
C LYS A 339 6.48 -4.16 20.02
N ARG A 340 7.54 -4.97 19.95
CA ARG A 340 8.23 -5.27 18.69
C ARG A 340 7.27 -5.93 17.70
N GLY A 341 7.38 -5.57 16.42
CA GLY A 341 6.51 -6.07 15.35
C GLY A 341 5.15 -5.38 15.24
N THR A 342 4.84 -4.42 16.13
CA THR A 342 3.64 -3.57 15.95
C THR A 342 3.83 -2.61 14.77
N THR A 343 2.76 -2.41 14.03
CA THR A 343 2.77 -1.49 12.88
C THR A 343 2.58 -0.06 13.37
N THR A 344 3.33 0.88 12.80
CA THR A 344 3.14 2.32 13.02
C THR A 344 2.25 2.89 11.94
N THR A 345 1.30 3.78 12.30
CA THR A 345 0.38 4.42 11.34
C THR A 345 1.02 5.58 10.60
N GLY A 346 0.41 6.01 9.50
CA GLY A 346 0.96 7.13 8.74
C GLY A 346 0.68 8.44 9.42
N TYR A 347 -0.35 8.49 10.26
CA TYR A 347 -0.60 9.61 11.15
C TYR A 347 0.57 9.78 12.13
N LYS A 348 1.08 8.68 12.72
CA LYS A 348 2.32 8.72 13.54
C LYS A 348 3.48 9.26 12.72
N ASP A 349 3.71 8.69 11.55
CA ASP A 349 4.82 9.04 10.67
C ASP A 349 4.74 10.49 10.15
N ALA A 350 3.53 11.02 9.94
CA ALA A 350 3.31 12.40 9.54
C ALA A 350 3.58 13.37 10.70
N PHE A 351 2.99 13.11 11.87
CA PHE A 351 3.17 13.97 13.04
C PHE A 351 4.61 13.96 13.54
N ALA A 352 5.26 12.79 13.61
CA ALA A 352 6.63 12.67 14.08
C ALA A 352 7.61 13.52 13.25
N SER A 353 7.34 13.75 11.96
CA SER A 353 8.25 14.56 11.14
C SER A 353 8.05 16.06 11.22
N PHE A 354 6.81 16.54 11.33
CA PHE A 354 6.50 17.97 11.19
C PHE A 354 5.40 18.47 12.15
N GLY A 355 5.09 17.70 13.20
CA GLY A 355 3.98 17.97 14.11
C GLY A 355 2.66 18.13 13.38
N TRP A 356 1.93 19.18 13.73
CA TRP A 356 0.67 19.53 13.07
C TRP A 356 0.82 19.81 11.58
N PHE A 357 1.98 20.25 11.07
CA PHE A 357 2.20 20.43 9.63
C PHE A 357 2.39 19.10 8.88
N GLY A 358 2.47 17.97 9.60
CA GLY A 358 2.62 16.64 9.04
C GLY A 358 1.55 16.22 8.04
N PHE A 359 0.34 16.80 8.11
CA PHE A 359 -0.74 16.52 7.15
C PHE A 359 -0.32 16.78 5.69
N VAL A 360 0.69 17.63 5.45
CA VAL A 360 1.23 17.89 4.10
C VAL A 360 1.74 16.62 3.43
N LYS A 361 2.21 15.62 4.18
CA LYS A 361 2.55 14.31 3.60
C LYS A 361 1.34 13.64 2.96
N PHE A 362 0.18 13.71 3.61
CA PHE A 362 -1.07 13.15 3.09
C PHE A 362 -1.59 13.97 1.90
N LEU A 363 -1.47 15.31 1.95
CA LEU A 363 -1.74 16.17 0.80
C LEU A 363 -0.91 15.78 -0.42
N LEU A 364 0.39 15.57 -0.23
CA LEU A 364 1.32 15.15 -1.27
C LEU A 364 0.97 13.76 -1.82
N ILE A 365 0.64 12.81 -0.94
CA ILE A 365 0.19 11.46 -1.35
C ILE A 365 -1.08 11.56 -2.23
N GLY A 366 -2.07 12.34 -1.80
CA GLY A 366 -3.28 12.60 -2.58
C GLY A 366 -2.96 13.18 -3.94
N TRP A 367 -2.09 14.20 -3.98
CA TRP A 367 -1.63 14.86 -5.21
C TRP A 367 -0.93 13.88 -6.17
N ILE A 368 0.01 13.07 -5.67
CA ILE A 368 0.70 12.04 -6.47
C ILE A 368 -0.32 11.07 -7.08
N MET A 369 -1.24 10.55 -6.26
CA MET A 369 -2.23 9.58 -6.70
C MET A 369 -3.22 10.16 -7.71
N GLY A 370 -3.60 11.44 -7.57
CA GLY A 370 -4.48 12.11 -8.53
C GLY A 370 -3.78 12.39 -9.87
N VAL A 371 -2.49 12.73 -9.86
CA VAL A 371 -1.68 12.84 -11.09
C VAL A 371 -1.60 11.50 -11.81
N LEU A 372 -1.30 10.41 -11.09
CA LEU A 372 -1.24 9.06 -11.66
C LEU A 372 -2.59 8.60 -12.20
N TYR A 373 -3.68 8.79 -11.44
CA TYR A 373 -5.03 8.39 -11.85
C TYR A 373 -5.43 9.12 -13.13
N ARG A 374 -5.26 10.44 -13.16
CA ARG A 374 -5.56 11.25 -14.34
C ARG A 374 -4.76 10.78 -15.56
N SER A 375 -3.47 10.49 -15.38
CA SER A 375 -2.63 9.96 -16.47
C SER A 375 -3.12 8.59 -16.94
N ALA A 376 -3.52 7.70 -16.02
CA ALA A 376 -4.08 6.39 -16.32
C ALA A 376 -5.40 6.49 -17.09
N MET A 377 -6.27 7.42 -16.69
CA MET A 377 -7.54 7.72 -17.35
C MET A 377 -7.35 8.27 -18.77
N GLN A 378 -6.21 8.88 -19.08
CA GLN A 378 -5.89 9.35 -20.43
C GLN A 378 -5.28 8.26 -21.33
N GLY A 379 -5.20 7.01 -20.84
CA GLY A 379 -4.64 5.88 -21.60
C GLY A 379 -3.13 5.76 -21.53
N ALA A 380 -2.44 6.63 -20.78
CA ALA A 380 -0.99 6.56 -20.69
C ALA A 380 -0.54 5.31 -19.92
N PHE A 381 0.23 4.43 -20.57
CA PHE A 381 0.68 3.16 -20.02
C PHE A 381 1.38 3.31 -18.66
N LEU A 382 2.33 4.24 -18.51
CA LEU A 382 3.03 4.45 -17.24
C LEU A 382 2.08 4.95 -16.14
N GLY A 383 1.10 5.79 -16.50
CA GLY A 383 0.06 6.22 -15.57
C GLY A 383 -0.74 5.03 -15.03
N GLN A 384 -1.18 4.13 -15.92
CA GLN A 384 -1.90 2.92 -15.55
C GLN A 384 -1.05 1.99 -14.68
N LEU A 385 0.16 1.64 -15.15
CA LEU A 385 1.12 0.79 -14.45
C LEU A 385 1.41 1.30 -13.03
N LEU A 386 1.77 2.58 -12.92
CA LEU A 386 2.17 3.17 -11.65
C LEU A 386 0.97 3.38 -10.71
N TYR A 387 -0.18 3.82 -11.21
CA TYR A 387 -1.35 3.94 -10.35
C TYR A 387 -1.73 2.59 -9.74
N ILE A 388 -1.83 1.55 -10.58
CA ILE A 388 -2.18 0.19 -10.15
C ILE A 388 -1.16 -0.34 -9.12
N TYR A 389 0.13 -0.15 -9.38
CA TYR A 389 1.20 -0.61 -8.48
C TYR A 389 1.27 0.16 -7.17
N VAL A 390 1.10 1.48 -7.22
CA VAL A 390 1.24 2.38 -6.07
C VAL A 390 -0.04 2.41 -5.22
N LEU A 391 -1.22 2.05 -5.76
CA LEU A 391 -2.51 2.12 -5.05
C LEU A 391 -2.47 1.43 -3.68
N THR A 392 -1.94 0.21 -3.60
CA THR A 392 -1.78 -0.50 -2.32
C THR A 392 -0.84 0.23 -1.37
N LYS A 393 0.24 0.82 -1.88
CA LYS A 393 1.19 1.60 -1.08
C LYS A 393 0.56 2.89 -0.55
N GLY A 394 -0.31 3.51 -1.35
CA GLY A 394 -1.14 4.62 -0.91
C GLY A 394 -2.09 4.23 0.21
N MET A 395 -2.81 3.11 0.07
CA MET A 395 -3.68 2.61 1.15
C MET A 395 -2.91 2.30 2.43
N GLN A 396 -1.70 1.73 2.28
CA GLN A 396 -0.80 1.46 3.40
C GLN A 396 -0.31 2.73 4.09
N SER A 397 -0.37 3.90 3.46
CA SER A 397 -0.04 5.15 4.16
C SER A 397 -0.99 5.48 5.31
N VAL A 398 -2.21 4.94 5.34
CA VAL A 398 -3.11 5.11 6.50
C VAL A 398 -2.73 4.16 7.64
N SER A 399 -2.46 2.89 7.31
CA SER A 399 -2.29 1.81 8.30
C SER A 399 -0.86 1.52 8.72
N HIS A 400 0.10 1.82 7.85
CA HIS A 400 1.54 1.63 8.02
C HIS A 400 2.21 3.00 7.90
N GLY A 401 3.39 3.14 7.29
CA GLY A 401 4.04 4.45 7.14
C GLY A 401 3.80 5.12 5.79
N THR A 402 4.09 6.42 5.71
CA THR A 402 4.10 7.16 4.43
C THR A 402 5.35 6.87 3.59
N ASN A 403 6.41 6.31 4.21
CA ASN A 403 7.68 6.03 3.54
C ASN A 403 7.56 5.10 2.31
N ASP A 404 6.68 4.10 2.38
CA ASP A 404 6.54 3.13 1.29
C ASP A 404 6.04 3.81 0.00
N ILE A 405 5.09 4.76 0.10
CA ILE A 405 4.58 5.53 -1.05
C ILE A 405 5.43 6.76 -1.39
N LEU A 406 6.02 7.46 -0.42
CA LEU A 406 6.75 8.70 -0.69
C LEU A 406 8.18 8.48 -1.16
N VAL A 407 8.81 7.36 -0.79
CA VAL A 407 10.25 7.15 -1.02
C VAL A 407 10.51 5.79 -1.67
N ARG A 408 10.18 4.71 -0.96
CA ARG A 408 10.63 3.36 -1.35
C ARG A 408 10.14 2.95 -2.73
N VAL A 409 8.86 3.18 -3.04
CA VAL A 409 8.28 2.77 -4.32
C VAL A 409 8.95 3.47 -5.50
N TRP A 410 9.32 4.75 -5.34
CA TRP A 410 9.95 5.55 -6.39
C TRP A 410 11.39 5.16 -6.61
N ILE A 411 12.16 4.97 -5.54
CA ILE A 411 13.54 4.51 -5.65
C ILE A 411 13.57 3.13 -6.31
N TYR A 412 12.70 2.22 -5.87
CA TYR A 412 12.58 0.89 -6.48
C TYR A 412 12.23 0.97 -7.97
N PHE A 413 11.23 1.79 -8.32
CA PHE A 413 10.82 1.98 -9.71
C PHE A 413 11.93 2.61 -10.56
N PHE A 414 12.52 3.73 -10.13
CA PHE A 414 13.52 4.44 -10.94
C PHE A 414 14.87 3.71 -11.04
N THR A 415 15.23 2.87 -10.06
CA THR A 415 16.48 2.10 -10.11
C THR A 415 16.35 0.79 -10.89
N LEU A 416 15.22 0.09 -10.79
CA LEU A 416 15.05 -1.24 -11.39
C LEU A 416 13.99 -1.31 -12.49
N GLY A 417 12.85 -0.65 -12.32
CA GLY A 417 11.74 -0.73 -13.27
C GLY A 417 11.92 0.19 -14.49
N PHE A 418 12.10 1.48 -14.25
CA PHE A 418 12.13 2.51 -15.28
C PHE A 418 13.27 2.34 -16.30
N PRO A 419 14.52 2.00 -15.93
CA PRO A 419 15.60 1.89 -16.90
C PRO A 419 15.34 0.83 -17.98
N ILE A 420 14.75 -0.31 -17.60
CA ILE A 420 14.41 -1.38 -18.54
C ILE A 420 13.19 -0.97 -19.40
N LEU A 421 12.22 -0.26 -18.81
CA LEU A 421 11.08 0.29 -19.55
C LEU A 421 11.49 1.32 -20.61
N LEU A 422 12.58 2.09 -20.40
CA LEU A 422 13.07 3.05 -21.39
C LEU A 422 13.39 2.41 -22.74
N TRP A 423 13.79 1.14 -22.78
CA TRP A 423 14.02 0.42 -24.05
C TRP A 423 12.74 0.20 -24.86
N ALA A 424 11.60 0.05 -24.18
CA ALA A 424 10.29 -0.11 -24.81
C ALA A 424 9.65 1.22 -25.25
N ARG A 425 10.23 2.37 -24.86
CA ARG A 425 9.75 3.70 -25.27
C ARG A 425 9.90 3.90 -26.77
N ARG A 426 8.88 4.46 -27.42
CA ARG A 426 8.97 4.88 -28.83
C ARG A 426 9.78 6.17 -28.93
N LYS A 427 10.71 6.24 -29.89
CA LYS A 427 11.60 7.40 -30.07
C LYS A 427 10.94 8.57 -30.83
N ASN A 428 9.94 8.31 -31.69
CA ASN A 428 9.32 9.34 -32.54
C ASN A 428 7.81 9.46 -32.29
N PHE A 429 7.32 10.69 -32.08
CA PHE A 429 5.89 11.02 -32.05
C PHE A 429 5.24 10.97 -33.44
N ALA A 430 6.01 11.22 -34.51
CA ALA A 430 5.51 11.29 -35.89
C ALA A 430 5.00 9.94 -36.45
N SER A 431 5.50 8.81 -35.95
CA SER A 431 4.99 7.48 -36.35
C SER A 431 3.67 7.11 -35.65
N LEU A 432 3.21 7.90 -34.67
CA LEU A 432 1.96 7.67 -33.96
C LEU A 432 0.74 8.10 -34.79
N GLU A 433 0.85 9.19 -35.56
CA GLU A 433 -0.22 9.66 -36.46
C GLU A 433 -0.50 8.67 -37.59
N LEU A 434 0.53 7.99 -38.10
CA LEU A 434 0.39 6.97 -39.14
C LEU A 434 -0.28 5.69 -38.61
N GLU A 435 0.06 5.21 -37.41
CA GLU A 435 -0.56 3.99 -36.84
C GLU A 435 -1.97 4.21 -36.26
N ILE A 436 -2.32 5.44 -35.83
CA ILE A 436 -3.69 5.79 -35.45
C ILE A 436 -4.62 5.69 -36.67
N ASN A 437 -4.15 6.11 -37.85
CA ASN A 437 -4.89 5.94 -39.10
C ASN A 437 -5.02 4.46 -39.55
N GLU A 438 -4.13 3.58 -39.09
CA GLU A 438 -4.19 2.13 -39.35
C GLU A 438 -4.92 1.32 -38.26
N GLY A 439 -5.45 1.96 -37.22
CA GLY A 439 -6.21 1.27 -36.15
C GLY A 439 -5.38 0.34 -35.26
N ARG A 440 -4.06 0.55 -35.17
CA ARG A 440 -3.12 -0.36 -34.46
C ARG A 440 -2.68 0.11 -33.07
N CYS A 441 -3.19 1.22 -32.54
CA CYS A 441 -2.71 1.78 -31.28
C CYS A 441 -3.67 1.63 -30.09
N ILE A 442 -3.05 1.32 -28.95
CA ILE A 442 -3.55 1.44 -27.56
C ILE A 442 -2.87 2.66 -26.94
#